data_AF-K9DLZ4-F1
#
_entry.id   AF-K9DLZ4-F1
#
_cell.length_a   1.000
_cell.length_b   1.000
_cell.length_c   1.000
_cell.angle_alpha   90.00
_cell.angle_beta   90.00
_cell.angle_gamma   90.00
#
_symmetry.space_group_name_H-M   'P 1'
#
loop_
_entity.id
_entity.type
_entity.pdbx_description
1 polymer ?
#
loop_
_entity_poly.entity_id
_entity_poly.type
_entity_poly.pdbx_seq_one_letter_code
_entity_poly.pdbx_strand_id
1 'polypeptide(L)' 'MRELGGRYERGAEDWAPFAITDARLVTGQNPASSALTADGVLAVLARAA' A
#
# COMPACT_ATOMS: atom_id res chain seq x y z
N MET A 1 2.16 11.91 -5.93
CA MET A 1 2.72 11.73 -4.58
C MET A 1 3.70 12.83 -4.24
N ARG A 2 4.90 12.88 -4.85
CA ARG A 2 5.93 13.87 -4.50
C ARG A 2 5.49 15.33 -4.66
N GLU A 3 4.78 15.65 -5.75
CA GLU A 3 4.24 17.01 -5.99
C GLU A 3 3.19 17.45 -4.97
N LEU A 4 2.53 16.50 -4.30
CA LEU A 4 1.55 16.76 -3.25
C LEU A 4 2.15 16.61 -1.84
N GLY A 5 3.49 16.54 -1.73
CA GLY A 5 4.21 16.36 -0.46
C GLY A 5 4.25 14.92 0.08
N GLY A 6 3.76 13.94 -0.67
CA GLY A 6 3.76 12.53 -0.26
C GLY A 6 5.14 11.86 -0.43
N ARG A 7 5.53 11.03 0.54
CA ARG A 7 6.73 10.19 0.46
C ARG A 7 6.47 9.01 -0.46
N TYR A 8 7.28 8.88 -1.52
CA TYR A 8 7.19 7.74 -2.44
C TYR A 8 8.13 6.63 -1.99
N GLU A 9 7.59 5.42 -1.87
CA GLU A 9 8.31 4.20 -1.54
C GLU A 9 7.96 3.11 -2.56
N ARG A 10 8.90 2.20 -2.82
CA ARG A 10 8.74 1.08 -3.76
C ARG A 10 9.51 -0.14 -3.23
N GLY A 11 9.11 -1.32 -3.67
CA GLY A 11 9.84 -2.56 -3.41
C GLY A 11 11.27 -2.50 -3.93
N ALA A 12 12.16 -3.29 -3.30
CA ALA A 12 13.58 -3.34 -3.67
C ALA A 12 13.79 -3.86 -5.10
N GLU A 13 12.95 -4.80 -5.52
CA GLU A 13 12.98 -5.42 -6.84
C GLU A 13 11.84 -4.90 -7.72
N ASP A 14 12.13 -4.75 -9.00
CA ASP A 14 11.11 -4.42 -9.99
C ASP A 14 10.12 -5.57 -10.11
N TRP A 15 8.83 -5.24 -10.20
CA TRP A 15 7.71 -6.19 -10.34
C TRP A 15 7.43 -7.13 -9.15
N ALA A 16 8.26 -7.12 -8.11
CA ALA A 16 7.93 -7.81 -6.86
C ALA A 16 6.65 -7.22 -6.23
N PRO A 17 5.79 -8.04 -5.59
CA PRO A 17 4.65 -7.53 -4.83
C PRO A 17 5.12 -6.59 -3.71
N PHE A 18 4.52 -5.41 -3.62
CA PHE A 18 4.81 -4.45 -2.57
C PHE A 18 3.56 -3.63 -2.27
N ALA A 19 3.19 -3.55 -1.00
CA ALA A 19 2.10 -2.70 -0.51
C ALA A 19 2.53 -2.05 0.80
N ILE A 20 2.07 -0.82 1.02
CA ILE A 20 2.30 -0.05 2.25
C ILE A 20 1.00 0.55 2.75
N THR A 21 0.91 0.70 4.07
CA THR A 21 -0.22 1.35 4.75
C THR A 21 0.30 2.51 5.59
N ASP A 22 -0.26 3.69 5.37
CA ASP A 22 -0.06 4.87 6.20
C ASP A 22 -1.41 5.31 6.77
N ALA A 23 -1.62 5.06 8.07
CA ALA A 23 -2.89 5.22 8.77
C ALA A 23 -4.07 4.57 8.01
N ARG A 24 -4.83 5.36 7.24
CA ARG A 24 -5.99 4.90 6.44
C ARG A 24 -5.72 4.85 4.93
N LEU A 25 -4.52 5.19 4.48
CA LEU A 25 -4.12 5.15 3.08
C LEU A 25 -3.33 3.86 2.81
N VAL A 26 -3.89 2.99 1.98
CA VAL A 26 -3.23 1.75 1.54
C VAL A 26 -2.87 1.89 0.06
N THR A 27 -1.63 1.58 -0.30
CA THR A 27 -1.16 1.60 -1.71
C THR A 27 -0.43 0.32 -2.06
N GLY A 28 -0.54 -0.10 -3.33
CA GLY A 28 0.14 -1.27 -3.88
C GLY A 28 0.87 -0.93 -5.18
N GLN A 29 2.03 -1.56 -5.42
CA GLN A 29 2.93 -1.19 -6.52
C GLN A 29 2.44 -1.68 -7.90
N ASN A 30 1.85 -2.87 -7.98
CA ASN A 30 1.57 -3.55 -9.24
C ASN A 30 0.43 -4.59 -9.09
N PRO A 31 -0.03 -5.26 -10.18
CA PRO A 31 -1.09 -6.26 -10.09
C PRO A 31 -0.80 -7.40 -9.11
N ALA A 32 0.45 -7.85 -8.99
CA ALA A 32 0.84 -8.89 -8.04
C ALA A 32 0.72 -8.44 -6.57
N SER A 33 0.62 -7.13 -6.32
CA SER A 33 0.41 -6.52 -5.00
C SER A 33 -1.07 -6.44 -4.59
N SER A 34 -2.00 -6.89 -5.44
CA SER A 34 -3.45 -6.68 -5.20
C SER A 34 -3.95 -7.36 -3.92
N ALA A 35 -3.53 -8.61 -3.66
CA ALA A 35 -3.91 -9.32 -2.44
C ALA A 35 -3.37 -8.63 -1.18
N LEU A 36 -2.09 -8.24 -1.18
CA LEU A 36 -1.47 -7.51 -0.07
C LEU A 36 -2.16 -6.17 0.22
N THR A 37 -2.58 -5.46 -0.84
CA THR A 37 -3.32 -4.21 -0.72
C THR A 37 -4.69 -4.45 -0.10
N ALA A 38 -5.40 -5.49 -0.52
CA ALA A 38 -6.70 -5.85 0.03
C ALA A 38 -6.61 -6.25 1.52
N ASP A 39 -5.61 -7.03 1.90
CA ASP A 39 -5.36 -7.39 3.30
C ASP A 39 -5.09 -6.15 4.16
N GLY A 40 -4.32 -5.19 3.64
CA GLY A 40 -4.09 -3.91 4.29
C GLY A 40 -5.38 -3.11 4.51
N VAL A 41 -6.27 -3.06 3.51
CA VAL A 41 -7.58 -2.39 3.63
C VAL A 41 -8.44 -3.05 4.70
N LEU A 42 -8.53 -4.39 4.70
CA LEU A 42 -9.30 -5.13 5.71
C LEU A 42 -8.76 -4.87 7.12
N ALA A 43 -7.44 -4.85 7.30
CA ALA A 43 -6.81 -4.55 8.57
C ALA A 43 -7.11 -3.13 9.07
N VAL A 44 -7.10 -2.14 8.16
CA VAL A 44 -7.48 -0.75 8.48
C VAL A 44 -8.95 -0.66 8.92
N LEU A 45 -9.86 -1.35 8.23
CA LEU A 45 -11.29 -1.34 8.54
C LEU A 45 -11.58 -2.06 9.87
N ALA A 46 -10.92 -3.18 10.13
CA ALA A 46 -11.08 -3.94 11.37
C ALA A 46 -10.63 -3.16 12.62
N ARG A 47 -9.64 -2.26 12.48
CA ARG A 47 -9.16 -1.39 13.56
C ARG A 47 -10.05 -0.19 13.85
N ALA A 48 -10.99 0.12 12.95
CA ALA A 48 -11.92 1.24 13.08
C ALA A 48 -13.29 0.84 13.66
N ALA A 49 -13.49 -0.47 13.90
CA ALA A 49 -14.63 -1.02 14.62
C ALA A 49 -14.33 -1.10 16.12
#